data_AF-A0A514BQV2-F1
#
_entry.id   AF-A0A514BQV2-F1
#
_cell.length_a   1.000
_cell.length_b   1.000
_cell.length_c   1.000
_cell.angle_alpha   90.00
_cell.angle_beta   90.00
_cell.angle_gamma   90.00
#
_symmetry.space_group_name_H-M   'P 1'
#
loop_
_entity.id
_entity.type
_entity.pdbx_description
1 polymer ?
#
loop_
_entity_poly.entity_id
_entity_poly.type
_entity_poly.pdbx_seq_one_letter_code
_entity_poly.pdbx_strand_id
1 'polypeptide(L)'
;MNKWSFQRDAIEAFRFVRCGFDPETGIATLVYAFDDGPELVETITVPGAPFFNGDAGLDAARVAAVERALRLLHLIAGVSYYKAAVPGEIRIDSYGIDADTAALLETIYVNGLGEFAYRNGLNLHDRIKFPVARVSEAHPGERASLGLRQHALVAIGGGKDSLVSIEALRELGVEQTVAWIGGSQLIRACANRTGLPTLNIGRALAPELFEYNRQGAWNGHIPVTAVNSAILVLAALLHGVDQVVFSNERSASYGSIIIAPDGRGTDEVNHQWSKGWAFEQAFGEYVERRVAADLHYYSLLRPLSELAVARQFARSDRYDAHFSSCNRNFHILGERPANRWCGVCPKCHFVFLALAPFMPKPRLVGIFGRNLLDDEDQIAGYDALLEYRDHKPFECVGEGRESRAAMALLATRAEWRGDLVVERFAREILPQLDRDELAIDPLLVPDDGHRIPPALRERLGARLSD
;
A
#
# COMPACT_ATOMS: atom_id res chain seq x y z
N MET A 1 -44.49 -1.42 0.65
CA MET A 1 -43.09 -1.20 0.26
C MET A 1 -42.26 -2.22 1.00
N ASN A 2 -41.75 -3.25 0.32
CA ASN A 2 -40.82 -4.18 0.96
C ASN A 2 -39.60 -3.38 1.41
N LYS A 3 -39.33 -3.40 2.71
CA LYS A 3 -38.16 -2.75 3.29
C LYS A 3 -36.96 -3.59 2.88
N TRP A 4 -36.20 -3.14 1.89
CA TRP A 4 -34.97 -3.82 1.47
C TRP A 4 -34.08 -4.03 2.70
N SER A 5 -33.54 -5.24 2.85
CA SER A 5 -32.64 -5.61 3.93
C SER A 5 -31.43 -6.31 3.33
N PHE A 6 -30.23 -5.96 3.76
CA PHE A 6 -29.03 -6.62 3.28
C PHE A 6 -29.03 -8.08 3.74
N GLN A 7 -29.07 -8.99 2.77
CA GLN A 7 -28.93 -10.42 2.97
C GLN A 7 -27.77 -10.90 2.11
N ARG A 8 -26.58 -10.98 2.71
CA ARG A 8 -25.30 -11.27 2.02
C ARG A 8 -25.41 -12.34 0.93
N ASP A 9 -26.00 -13.48 1.28
CA ASP A 9 -26.06 -14.66 0.39
C ASP A 9 -27.17 -14.58 -0.67
N ALA A 10 -28.05 -13.58 -0.59
CA ALA A 10 -29.11 -13.31 -1.57
C ALA A 10 -28.76 -12.17 -2.54
N ILE A 11 -27.61 -11.50 -2.36
CA ILE A 11 -27.17 -10.43 -3.26
C ILE A 11 -26.72 -11.03 -4.59
N GLU A 12 -27.31 -10.57 -5.69
CA GLU A 12 -27.03 -11.09 -7.04
C GLU A 12 -26.00 -10.24 -7.79
N ALA A 13 -26.09 -8.91 -7.65
CA ALA A 13 -25.28 -7.96 -8.41
C ALA A 13 -24.67 -6.85 -7.54
N PHE A 14 -23.40 -6.52 -7.80
CA PHE A 14 -22.77 -5.29 -7.35
C PHE A 14 -22.75 -4.27 -8.48
N ARG A 15 -23.22 -3.05 -8.20
CA ARG A 15 -23.41 -2.00 -9.20
C ARG A 15 -22.51 -0.81 -8.94
N PHE A 16 -21.76 -0.41 -9.97
CA PHE A 16 -21.13 0.90 -10.08
C PHE A 16 -22.15 1.87 -10.67
N VAL A 17 -22.83 2.63 -9.82
CA VAL A 17 -24.00 3.43 -10.21
C VAL A 17 -23.56 4.69 -10.96
N ARG A 18 -22.72 5.53 -10.34
CA ARG A 18 -22.18 6.75 -10.94
C ARG A 18 -20.99 7.30 -10.17
N CYS A 19 -20.20 8.15 -10.83
CA CYS A 19 -19.22 9.00 -10.18
C CYS A 19 -19.29 10.43 -10.70
N GLY A 20 -18.92 11.40 -9.88
CA GLY A 20 -18.85 12.81 -10.25
C GLY A 20 -17.76 13.56 -9.49
N PHE A 21 -17.29 14.66 -10.05
CA PHE A 21 -16.32 15.55 -9.42
C PHE A 21 -16.82 16.99 -9.52
N ASP A 22 -16.83 17.69 -8.38
CA ASP A 22 -17.14 19.10 -8.31
C ASP A 22 -15.83 19.91 -8.22
N PRO A 23 -15.44 20.65 -9.28
CA PRO A 23 -14.21 21.42 -9.30
C PRO A 23 -14.23 22.62 -8.36
N GLU A 24 -15.40 23.13 -7.96
CA GLU A 24 -15.53 24.28 -7.05
C GLU A 24 -15.25 23.89 -5.60
N THR A 25 -15.56 22.64 -5.22
CA THR A 25 -15.38 22.15 -3.86
C THR A 25 -14.24 21.14 -3.72
N GLY A 26 -13.79 20.54 -4.82
CA GLY A 26 -12.77 19.49 -4.82
C GLY A 26 -13.28 18.13 -4.36
N ILE A 27 -14.61 17.92 -4.38
CA ILE A 27 -15.25 16.70 -3.90
C ILE A 27 -15.52 15.76 -5.07
N ALA A 28 -14.93 14.57 -5.02
CA ALA A 28 -15.32 13.43 -5.83
C ALA A 28 -16.35 12.58 -5.07
N THR A 29 -17.44 12.21 -5.76
CA THR A 29 -18.50 11.33 -5.25
C THR A 29 -18.48 10.03 -6.05
N LEU A 30 -18.43 8.89 -5.35
CA LEU A 30 -18.41 7.55 -5.94
C LEU A 30 -19.62 6.78 -5.38
N VAL A 31 -20.50 6.30 -6.26
CA VAL A 31 -21.81 5.76 -5.85
C VAL A 31 -21.96 4.31 -6.29
N TYR A 32 -22.24 3.45 -5.33
CA TYR A 32 -22.42 2.01 -5.53
C TYR A 32 -23.79 1.54 -5.04
N ALA A 33 -24.21 0.33 -5.42
CA ALA A 33 -25.39 -0.32 -4.85
C ALA A 33 -25.27 -1.85 -4.94
N PHE A 34 -26.07 -2.54 -4.12
CA PHE A 34 -26.34 -3.97 -4.26
C PHE A 34 -27.75 -4.16 -4.79
N ASP A 35 -27.92 -4.86 -5.91
CA ASP A 35 -29.22 -5.06 -6.57
C ASP A 35 -30.00 -3.74 -6.71
N ASP A 36 -31.25 -3.69 -6.22
CA ASP A 36 -32.09 -2.49 -6.11
C ASP A 36 -32.09 -1.89 -4.68
N GLY A 37 -31.04 -2.19 -3.92
CA GLY A 37 -30.81 -1.65 -2.57
C GLY A 37 -30.46 -0.17 -2.55
N PRO A 38 -30.31 0.41 -1.33
CA PRO A 38 -29.96 1.81 -1.17
C PRO A 38 -28.54 2.10 -1.67
N GLU A 39 -28.34 3.34 -2.13
CA GLU A 39 -27.05 3.80 -2.62
C GLU A 39 -26.02 3.91 -1.49
N LEU A 40 -24.80 3.48 -1.81
CA LEU A 40 -23.60 3.60 -0.99
C LEU A 40 -22.75 4.72 -1.56
N VAL A 41 -22.62 5.83 -0.84
CA VAL A 41 -21.90 7.02 -1.32
C VAL A 41 -20.57 7.18 -0.59
N GLU A 42 -19.47 6.99 -1.34
CA GLU A 42 -18.12 7.35 -0.89
C GLU A 42 -17.76 8.75 -1.37
N THR A 43 -17.10 9.53 -0.53
CA THR A 43 -16.56 10.85 -0.91
C THR A 43 -15.05 10.93 -0.71
N ILE A 44 -14.38 11.55 -1.69
CA ILE A 44 -12.97 11.90 -1.64
C ILE A 44 -12.87 13.42 -1.76
N THR A 45 -12.19 14.06 -0.82
CA THR A 45 -12.03 15.53 -0.80
C THR A 45 -10.57 15.88 -1.05
N VAL A 46 -10.30 16.50 -2.19
CA VAL A 46 -8.96 16.96 -2.57
C VAL A 46 -8.86 18.48 -2.30
N PRO A 47 -8.03 18.92 -1.34
CA PRO A 47 -7.84 20.34 -1.06
C PRO A 47 -7.24 21.08 -2.26
N GLY A 48 -7.59 22.35 -2.45
CA GLY A 48 -7.03 23.19 -3.52
C GLY A 48 -8.06 23.75 -4.51
N ALA A 49 -9.34 23.44 -4.33
CA ALA A 49 -10.42 24.02 -5.08
C ALA A 49 -10.54 25.55 -4.86
N PRO A 50 -11.09 26.32 -5.83
CA PRO A 50 -11.62 25.85 -7.10
C PRO A 50 -10.53 25.40 -8.10
N PHE A 51 -10.80 24.34 -8.87
CA PHE A 51 -9.90 23.78 -9.89
C PHE A 51 -10.31 24.24 -11.30
N PHE A 52 -9.36 24.30 -12.24
CA PHE A 52 -9.56 24.68 -13.67
C PHE A 52 -9.99 26.13 -13.95
N ASN A 53 -9.50 27.09 -13.17
CA ASN A 53 -9.82 28.52 -13.35
C ASN A 53 -8.88 29.25 -14.33
N GLY A 54 -8.29 28.53 -15.30
CA GLY A 54 -7.16 29.00 -16.11
C GLY A 54 -7.43 28.99 -17.61
N ASP A 55 -6.38 28.68 -18.38
CA ASP A 55 -6.42 28.57 -19.84
C ASP A 55 -7.40 27.47 -20.29
N ALA A 56 -8.47 27.89 -20.95
CA ALA A 56 -9.57 27.02 -21.38
C ALA A 56 -9.13 25.82 -22.25
N GLY A 57 -8.02 25.93 -23.01
CA GLY A 57 -7.53 24.85 -23.85
C GLY A 57 -6.78 23.77 -23.07
N LEU A 58 -5.86 24.17 -22.20
CA LEU A 58 -5.13 23.26 -21.30
C LEU A 58 -6.08 22.62 -20.27
N ASP A 59 -7.08 23.37 -19.84
CA ASP A 59 -8.09 22.87 -18.91
C ASP A 59 -8.96 21.78 -19.54
N ALA A 60 -9.30 21.84 -20.84
CA ALA A 60 -10.11 20.81 -21.49
C ALA A 60 -9.43 19.42 -21.51
N ALA A 61 -8.14 19.36 -21.88
CA ALA A 61 -7.38 18.10 -21.90
C ALA A 61 -7.20 17.53 -20.49
N ARG A 62 -6.92 18.40 -19.52
CA ARG A 62 -6.76 18.01 -18.11
C ARG A 62 -8.07 17.56 -17.47
N VAL A 63 -9.19 18.23 -17.78
CA VAL A 63 -10.54 17.83 -17.35
C VAL A 63 -10.88 16.43 -17.88
N ALA A 64 -10.58 16.15 -19.15
CA ALA A 64 -10.78 14.80 -19.71
C ALA A 64 -9.91 13.74 -19.01
N ALA A 65 -8.66 14.06 -18.65
CA ALA A 65 -7.80 13.17 -17.88
C ALA A 65 -8.33 12.93 -16.45
N VAL A 66 -8.84 13.97 -15.81
CA VAL A 66 -9.48 13.92 -14.49
C VAL A 66 -10.73 13.05 -14.52
N GLU A 67 -11.55 13.14 -15.57
CA GLU A 67 -12.69 12.25 -15.76
C GLU A 67 -12.26 10.78 -15.89
N ARG A 68 -11.21 10.48 -16.66
CA ARG A 68 -10.66 9.12 -16.79
C ARG A 68 -10.12 8.60 -15.45
N ALA A 69 -9.38 9.43 -14.71
CA ALA A 69 -8.87 9.09 -13.39
C ALA A 69 -10.00 8.89 -12.37
N LEU A 70 -11.06 9.70 -12.42
CA LEU A 70 -12.23 9.57 -11.56
C LEU A 70 -12.98 8.26 -11.81
N ARG A 71 -13.18 7.87 -13.08
CA ARG A 71 -13.80 6.57 -13.42
C ARG A 71 -12.93 5.41 -12.95
N LEU A 72 -11.61 5.50 -13.12
CA LEU A 72 -10.69 4.48 -12.61
C LEU A 72 -10.75 4.39 -11.06
N LEU A 73 -10.79 5.52 -10.37
CA LEU A 73 -10.95 5.59 -8.92
C LEU A 73 -12.29 4.99 -8.46
N HIS A 74 -13.40 5.31 -9.14
CA HIS A 74 -14.72 4.72 -8.86
C HIS A 74 -14.66 3.19 -8.93
N LEU A 75 -14.03 2.66 -9.98
CA LEU A 75 -13.90 1.22 -10.23
C LEU A 75 -12.97 0.54 -9.20
N ILE A 76 -11.84 1.15 -8.85
CA ILE A 76 -10.90 0.57 -7.88
C ILE A 76 -11.43 0.68 -6.45
N ALA A 77 -11.94 1.83 -6.03
CA ALA A 77 -12.45 2.04 -4.67
C ALA A 77 -13.67 1.15 -4.36
N GLY A 78 -14.43 0.78 -5.39
CA GLY A 78 -15.57 -0.13 -5.31
C GLY A 78 -15.25 -1.49 -4.67
N VAL A 79 -13.98 -1.90 -4.68
CA VAL A 79 -13.51 -3.14 -4.05
C VAL A 79 -13.85 -3.19 -2.56
N SER A 80 -13.90 -2.00 -1.91
CA SER A 80 -14.25 -1.83 -0.50
C SER A 80 -15.69 -2.26 -0.21
N TYR A 81 -16.58 -2.12 -1.19
CA TYR A 81 -18.00 -2.48 -1.11
C TYR A 81 -18.26 -3.85 -1.70
N TYR A 82 -17.74 -4.16 -2.90
CA TYR A 82 -17.91 -5.46 -3.57
C TYR A 82 -17.66 -6.64 -2.62
N LYS A 83 -16.58 -6.55 -1.82
CA LYS A 83 -16.22 -7.61 -0.88
C LYS A 83 -17.33 -7.95 0.12
N ALA A 84 -18.23 -7.03 0.45
CA ALA A 84 -19.24 -7.23 1.49
C ALA A 84 -20.20 -8.39 1.17
N ALA A 85 -20.41 -8.70 -0.10
CA ALA A 85 -21.26 -9.81 -0.55
C ALA A 85 -20.61 -10.74 -1.59
N VAL A 86 -19.60 -10.26 -2.35
CA VAL A 86 -18.95 -11.02 -3.44
C VAL A 86 -19.96 -11.62 -4.44
N PRO A 87 -20.88 -10.79 -4.99
CA PRO A 87 -21.87 -11.27 -5.95
C PRO A 87 -21.20 -11.79 -7.22
N GLY A 88 -21.93 -12.67 -7.93
CA GLY A 88 -21.49 -13.24 -9.20
C GLY A 88 -21.60 -12.28 -10.39
N GLU A 89 -22.36 -11.20 -10.25
CA GLU A 89 -22.54 -10.19 -11.30
C GLU A 89 -21.98 -8.82 -10.87
N ILE A 90 -21.26 -8.18 -11.80
CA ILE A 90 -20.80 -6.79 -11.70
C ILE A 90 -21.46 -5.99 -12.82
N ARG A 91 -22.10 -4.87 -12.49
CA ARG A 91 -22.73 -3.94 -13.46
C ARG A 91 -22.12 -2.55 -13.34
N ILE A 92 -22.02 -1.85 -14.46
CA ILE A 92 -21.61 -0.45 -14.51
C ILE A 92 -22.72 0.31 -15.24
N ASP A 93 -23.38 1.23 -14.54
CA ASP A 93 -24.63 1.82 -15.01
C ASP A 93 -24.39 3.11 -15.81
N SER A 94 -23.47 3.98 -15.35
CA SER A 94 -23.29 5.33 -15.92
C SER A 94 -22.33 5.44 -17.10
N TYR A 95 -21.49 4.44 -17.35
CA TYR A 95 -20.49 4.48 -18.43
C TYR A 95 -20.00 3.09 -18.82
N GLY A 96 -19.42 2.97 -20.02
CA GLY A 96 -18.75 1.75 -20.48
C GLY A 96 -17.25 1.76 -20.17
N ILE A 97 -16.67 0.57 -20.07
CA ILE A 97 -15.22 0.36 -20.01
C ILE A 97 -14.78 -0.58 -21.14
N ASP A 98 -13.52 -0.47 -21.55
CA ASP A 98 -12.91 -1.36 -22.52
C ASP A 98 -12.27 -2.60 -21.87
N ALA A 99 -11.79 -3.51 -22.71
CA ALA A 99 -11.20 -4.78 -22.30
C ALA A 99 -9.93 -4.60 -21.44
N ASP A 100 -9.08 -3.61 -21.74
CA ASP A 100 -7.86 -3.36 -20.98
C ASP A 100 -8.18 -2.86 -19.56
N THR A 101 -9.18 -1.99 -19.43
CA THR A 101 -9.68 -1.50 -18.14
C THR A 101 -10.27 -2.65 -17.33
N ALA A 102 -11.08 -3.50 -17.96
CA ALA A 102 -11.65 -4.68 -17.31
C ALA A 102 -10.56 -5.63 -16.82
N ALA A 103 -9.57 -5.96 -17.66
CA ALA A 103 -8.46 -6.84 -17.32
C ALA A 103 -7.62 -6.31 -16.14
N LEU A 104 -7.36 -5.00 -16.10
CA LEU A 104 -6.68 -4.37 -14.95
C LEU A 104 -7.49 -4.54 -13.67
N LEU A 105 -8.80 -4.29 -13.71
CA LEU A 105 -9.68 -4.37 -12.55
C LEU A 105 -9.84 -5.80 -12.04
N GLU A 106 -9.99 -6.77 -12.94
CA GLU A 106 -10.02 -8.20 -12.61
C GLU A 106 -8.73 -8.60 -11.90
N THR A 107 -7.57 -8.17 -12.43
CA THR A 107 -6.27 -8.41 -11.79
C THR A 107 -6.20 -7.78 -10.38
N ILE A 108 -6.66 -6.52 -10.22
CA ILE A 108 -6.65 -5.83 -8.93
C ILE A 108 -7.57 -6.52 -7.92
N TYR A 109 -8.76 -6.93 -8.33
CA TYR A 109 -9.75 -7.52 -7.42
C TYR A 109 -9.35 -8.94 -7.03
N VAL A 110 -8.97 -9.79 -8.00
CA VAL A 110 -8.59 -11.19 -7.73
C VAL A 110 -7.38 -11.24 -6.80
N ASN A 111 -6.31 -10.53 -7.13
CA ASN A 111 -5.08 -10.60 -6.35
C ASN A 111 -5.14 -9.73 -5.08
N GLY A 112 -5.74 -8.54 -5.17
CA GLY A 112 -5.87 -7.62 -4.04
C GLY A 112 -6.80 -8.11 -2.94
N LEU A 113 -7.75 -8.99 -3.27
CA LEU A 113 -8.60 -9.69 -2.31
C LEU A 113 -8.07 -11.10 -1.96
N GLY A 114 -6.84 -11.46 -2.34
CA GLY A 114 -6.28 -12.80 -2.12
C GLY A 114 -6.31 -13.26 -0.65
N GLU A 115 -5.86 -12.42 0.28
CA GLU A 115 -5.99 -12.73 1.72
C GLU A 115 -7.46 -12.83 2.15
N PHE A 116 -8.28 -11.88 1.69
CA PHE A 116 -9.70 -11.87 2.03
C PHE A 116 -10.38 -13.16 1.59
N ALA A 117 -10.06 -13.64 0.40
CA ALA A 117 -10.56 -14.89 -0.15
C ALA A 117 -10.10 -16.08 0.71
N TYR A 118 -8.80 -16.15 0.98
CA TYR A 118 -8.21 -17.20 1.79
C TYR A 118 -8.84 -17.28 3.19
N ARG A 119 -8.92 -16.15 3.91
CA ARG A 119 -9.46 -16.10 5.28
C ARG A 119 -10.94 -16.44 5.37
N ASN A 120 -11.71 -16.18 4.31
CA ASN A 120 -13.14 -16.48 4.27
C ASN A 120 -13.48 -17.78 3.53
N GLY A 121 -12.48 -18.55 3.08
CA GLY A 121 -12.71 -19.79 2.32
C GLY A 121 -13.41 -19.57 0.98
N LEU A 122 -13.21 -18.41 0.35
CA LEU A 122 -13.83 -18.03 -0.91
C LEU A 122 -12.91 -18.34 -2.09
N ASN A 123 -13.51 -18.73 -3.22
CA ASN A 123 -12.83 -18.73 -4.51
C ASN A 123 -13.36 -17.56 -5.34
N LEU A 124 -12.47 -16.61 -5.66
CA LEU A 124 -12.80 -15.40 -6.42
C LEU A 124 -12.55 -15.56 -7.93
N HIS A 125 -11.84 -16.62 -8.33
CA HIS A 125 -11.65 -16.93 -9.74
C HIS A 125 -13.01 -17.19 -10.39
N ASP A 126 -13.17 -16.72 -11.63
CA ASP A 126 -14.42 -16.73 -12.40
C ASP A 126 -15.60 -15.91 -11.84
N ARG A 127 -15.56 -15.44 -10.59
CA ARG A 127 -16.58 -14.54 -10.01
C ARG A 127 -16.40 -13.08 -10.38
N ILE A 128 -15.15 -12.65 -10.49
CA ILE A 128 -14.83 -11.27 -10.81
C ILE A 128 -14.72 -11.17 -12.33
N LYS A 129 -15.77 -10.68 -12.97
CA LYS A 129 -15.82 -10.42 -14.42
C LYS A 129 -16.42 -9.03 -14.63
N PHE A 130 -15.62 -8.12 -15.18
CA PHE A 130 -16.10 -6.77 -15.42
C PHE A 130 -16.76 -6.66 -16.80
N PRO A 131 -17.92 -5.99 -16.92
CA PRO A 131 -18.62 -5.89 -18.20
C PRO A 131 -17.85 -4.99 -19.18
N VAL A 132 -17.57 -5.49 -20.38
CA VAL A 132 -16.92 -4.74 -21.45
C VAL A 132 -17.98 -4.18 -22.39
N ALA A 133 -17.98 -2.86 -22.57
CA ALA A 133 -18.83 -2.21 -23.55
C ALA A 133 -18.16 -2.25 -24.94
N ARG A 134 -18.95 -2.34 -26.02
CA ARG A 134 -18.46 -2.02 -27.37
C ARG A 134 -18.24 -0.51 -27.46
N VAL A 135 -17.12 -0.04 -26.95
CA VAL A 135 -16.68 1.33 -27.10
C VAL A 135 -16.25 1.49 -28.56
N SER A 136 -16.83 2.44 -29.30
CA SER A 136 -16.38 2.74 -30.67
C SER A 136 -14.91 3.14 -30.64
N GLU A 137 -14.09 2.58 -31.52
CA GLU A 137 -12.63 2.76 -31.66
C GLU A 137 -12.13 4.21 -31.82
N ALA A 138 -12.98 5.22 -31.67
CA ALA A 138 -12.56 6.60 -31.54
C ALA A 138 -11.98 6.84 -30.12
N HIS A 139 -10.70 6.52 -29.93
CA HIS A 139 -9.90 6.98 -28.80
C HIS A 139 -9.09 8.24 -29.18
N PRO A 140 -9.66 9.46 -29.14
CA PRO A 140 -8.84 10.67 -29.16
C PRO A 140 -8.19 10.83 -27.78
N GLY A 141 -7.06 10.16 -27.55
CA GLY A 141 -6.34 10.29 -26.27
C GLY A 141 -5.22 9.28 -25.98
N GLU A 142 -4.79 8.48 -26.96
CA GLU A 142 -3.58 7.66 -26.81
C GLU A 142 -2.39 8.58 -26.47
N ARG A 143 -1.86 8.44 -25.25
CA ARG A 143 -0.63 9.10 -24.79
C ARG A 143 -0.61 10.64 -24.92
N ALA A 144 -1.73 11.32 -24.68
CA ALA A 144 -1.70 12.77 -24.60
C ALA A 144 -0.83 13.21 -23.40
N SER A 145 0.25 13.97 -23.65
CA SER A 145 0.97 14.71 -22.60
C SER A 145 0.17 15.96 -22.27
N LEU A 146 0.01 16.23 -20.98
CA LEU A 146 -0.77 17.36 -20.47
C LEU A 146 0.08 18.58 -20.12
N GLY A 147 1.41 18.48 -20.22
CA GLY A 147 2.33 19.53 -19.78
C GLY A 147 2.37 19.65 -18.26
N LEU A 148 2.31 18.52 -17.54
CA LEU A 148 2.33 18.50 -16.08
C LEU A 148 3.65 19.07 -15.54
N ARG A 149 3.58 19.79 -14.41
CA ARG A 149 4.76 20.37 -13.78
C ARG A 149 5.57 19.27 -13.08
N GLN A 150 6.89 19.31 -13.25
CA GLN A 150 7.82 18.45 -12.52
C GLN A 150 7.71 18.65 -11.01
N HIS A 151 7.04 17.73 -10.32
CA HIS A 151 6.80 17.80 -8.89
C HIS A 151 6.29 16.46 -8.35
N ALA A 152 6.94 15.93 -7.31
CA ALA A 152 6.58 14.66 -6.69
C ALA A 152 5.47 14.82 -5.65
N LEU A 153 4.32 14.18 -5.88
CA LEU A 153 3.32 13.92 -4.86
C LEU A 153 3.69 12.61 -4.13
N VAL A 154 4.33 12.73 -2.98
CA VAL A 154 4.94 11.60 -2.25
C VAL A 154 4.00 11.08 -1.17
N ALA A 155 3.58 9.82 -1.28
CA ALA A 155 2.74 9.17 -0.30
C ALA A 155 3.48 8.99 1.04
N ILE A 156 2.89 9.44 2.15
CA ILE A 156 3.43 9.25 3.50
C ILE A 156 2.50 8.36 4.36
N GLY A 157 3.08 7.29 4.91
CA GLY A 157 2.37 6.33 5.78
C GLY A 157 2.70 6.44 7.27
N GLY A 158 3.63 7.34 7.65
CA GLY A 158 4.12 7.50 9.04
C GLY A 158 5.14 6.45 9.49
N GLY A 159 5.45 5.48 8.63
CA GLY A 159 6.51 4.49 8.82
C GLY A 159 7.86 4.91 8.25
N LYS A 160 8.88 4.06 8.44
CA LYS A 160 10.27 4.30 8.01
C LYS A 160 10.39 4.53 6.49
N ASP A 161 9.69 3.75 5.68
CA ASP A 161 9.90 3.67 4.22
C ASP A 161 9.61 5.01 3.54
N SER A 162 8.45 5.60 3.82
CA SER A 162 8.09 6.91 3.29
C SER A 162 9.10 8.00 3.65
N LEU A 163 9.69 7.93 4.84
CA LEU A 163 10.69 8.90 5.28
C LEU A 163 12.00 8.73 4.53
N VAL A 164 12.41 7.50 4.21
CA VAL A 164 13.58 7.25 3.34
C VAL A 164 13.36 7.86 1.95
N SER A 165 12.19 7.66 1.35
CA SER A 165 11.90 8.27 0.03
C SER A 165 11.88 9.78 0.06
N ILE A 166 11.26 10.37 1.08
CA ILE A 166 11.15 11.83 1.24
C ILE A 166 12.54 12.47 1.38
N GLU A 167 13.41 11.91 2.23
CA GLU A 167 14.77 12.42 2.40
C GLU A 167 15.62 12.21 1.14
N ALA A 168 15.52 11.04 0.48
CA ALA A 168 16.23 10.80 -0.78
C ALA A 168 15.84 11.82 -1.86
N LEU A 169 14.54 12.09 -2.04
CA LEU A 169 14.07 13.11 -2.99
C LEU A 169 14.53 14.51 -2.61
N ARG A 170 14.59 14.83 -1.30
CA ARG A 170 15.05 16.13 -0.81
C ARG A 170 16.53 16.35 -1.11
N GLU A 171 17.37 15.37 -0.84
CA GLU A 171 18.81 15.42 -1.14
C GLU A 171 19.06 15.56 -2.65
N LEU A 172 18.20 14.96 -3.47
CA LEU A 172 18.21 15.09 -4.93
C LEU A 172 17.54 16.39 -5.42
N GLY A 173 17.11 17.29 -4.54
CA GLY A 173 16.51 18.58 -4.92
C GLY A 173 15.23 18.45 -5.75
N VAL A 174 14.50 17.33 -5.63
CA VAL A 174 13.21 17.14 -6.31
C VAL A 174 12.13 17.92 -5.54
N GLU A 175 11.41 18.81 -6.24
CA GLU A 175 10.25 19.48 -5.67
C GLU A 175 9.19 18.46 -5.26
N GLN A 176 8.68 18.55 -4.04
CA GLN A 176 7.79 17.53 -3.51
C GLN A 176 6.74 18.08 -2.53
N THR A 177 5.58 17.42 -2.52
CA THR A 177 4.51 17.58 -1.54
C THR A 177 4.26 16.23 -0.90
N VAL A 178 4.28 16.17 0.44
CA VAL A 178 3.98 14.93 1.16
C VAL A 178 2.47 14.79 1.33
N ALA A 179 1.92 13.67 0.87
CA ALA A 179 0.48 13.44 0.78
C ALA A 179 0.04 12.21 1.55
N TRP A 180 -1.09 12.32 2.24
CA TRP A 180 -1.74 11.17 2.89
C TRP A 180 -3.26 11.27 2.79
N ILE A 181 -3.92 10.14 3.02
CA ILE A 181 -5.36 10.00 2.91
C ILE A 181 -5.94 9.65 4.29
N GLY A 182 -7.01 10.35 4.67
CA GLY A 182 -7.73 10.12 5.92
C GLY A 182 -7.17 10.87 7.15
N GLY A 183 -7.64 10.46 8.34
CA GLY A 183 -7.53 11.25 9.58
C GLY A 183 -6.40 10.87 10.54
N SER A 184 -5.35 10.17 10.11
CA SER A 184 -4.31 9.67 11.04
C SER A 184 -3.43 10.80 11.61
N GLN A 185 -3.52 11.01 12.93
CA GLN A 185 -2.69 11.99 13.63
C GLN A 185 -1.20 11.62 13.65
N LEU A 186 -0.89 10.31 13.63
CA LEU A 186 0.49 9.83 13.58
C LEU A 186 1.15 10.16 12.24
N ILE A 187 0.42 9.93 11.14
CA ILE A 187 0.89 10.30 9.80
C ILE A 187 1.05 11.81 9.71
N ARG A 188 0.06 12.57 10.21
CA ARG A 188 0.13 14.04 10.24
C ARG A 188 1.36 14.55 11.00
N ALA A 189 1.66 13.97 12.17
CA ALA A 189 2.83 14.35 12.95
C ALA A 189 4.15 14.06 12.20
N CYS A 190 4.24 12.91 11.51
CA CYS A 190 5.38 12.59 10.67
C CYS A 190 5.49 13.56 9.48
N ALA A 191 4.39 13.83 8.78
CA ALA A 191 4.35 14.75 7.65
C ALA A 191 4.82 16.16 8.06
N ASN A 192 4.30 16.69 9.16
CA ASN A 192 4.73 17.98 9.69
C ASN A 192 6.22 18.01 10.04
N ARG A 193 6.78 16.92 10.57
CA ARG A 193 8.21 16.81 10.91
C ARG A 193 9.14 16.90 9.69
N THR A 194 8.64 16.57 8.50
CA THR A 194 9.40 16.72 7.25
C THR A 194 9.68 18.19 6.92
N GLY A 195 8.82 19.13 7.35
CA GLY A 195 8.92 20.54 6.99
C GLY A 195 8.62 20.84 5.52
N LEU A 196 8.04 19.89 4.78
CA LEU A 196 7.65 20.04 3.37
C LEU A 196 6.19 20.49 3.23
N PRO A 197 5.80 21.02 2.06
CA PRO A 197 4.39 21.19 1.71
C PRO A 197 3.61 19.89 1.93
N THR A 198 2.39 20.01 2.46
CA THR A 198 1.55 18.85 2.80
C THR A 198 0.24 18.87 2.02
N LEU A 199 -0.28 17.69 1.66
CA LEU A 199 -1.60 17.51 1.09
C LEU A 199 -2.35 16.39 1.84
N ASN A 200 -3.35 16.75 2.63
CA ASN A 200 -4.21 15.78 3.31
C ASN A 200 -5.52 15.59 2.53
N ILE A 201 -5.74 14.40 1.99
CA ILE A 201 -6.92 14.07 1.21
C ILE A 201 -7.96 13.42 2.13
N GLY A 202 -9.17 13.97 2.12
CA GLY A 202 -10.31 13.39 2.85
C GLY A 202 -10.82 12.14 2.14
N ARG A 203 -11.19 11.11 2.91
CA ARG A 203 -11.90 9.93 2.42
C ARG A 203 -12.97 9.53 3.43
N ALA A 204 -14.23 9.47 3.01
CA ALA A 204 -15.34 9.02 3.84
C ALA A 204 -16.09 7.88 3.13
N LEU A 205 -16.05 6.69 3.73
CA LEU A 205 -16.82 5.53 3.27
C LEU A 205 -18.32 5.74 3.54
N ALA A 206 -19.17 5.08 2.76
CA ALA A 206 -20.61 5.08 2.99
C ALA A 206 -20.93 4.53 4.41
N PRO A 207 -21.66 5.26 5.27
CA PRO A 207 -22.03 4.80 6.61
C PRO A 207 -22.77 3.45 6.63
N GLU A 208 -23.54 3.16 5.58
CA GLU A 208 -24.32 1.95 5.40
C GLU A 208 -23.44 0.70 5.32
N LEU A 209 -22.19 0.82 4.82
CA LEU A 209 -21.25 -0.30 4.79
C LEU A 209 -20.96 -0.83 6.22
N PHE A 210 -20.91 0.06 7.21
CA PHE A 210 -20.72 -0.34 8.61
C PHE A 210 -21.96 -1.04 9.19
N GLU A 211 -23.15 -0.71 8.69
CA GLU A 211 -24.38 -1.44 9.02
C GLU A 211 -24.38 -2.82 8.36
N TYR A 212 -23.97 -2.95 7.10
CA TYR A 212 -23.88 -4.25 6.43
C TYR A 212 -22.89 -5.19 7.12
N ASN A 213 -21.78 -4.67 7.65
CA ASN A 213 -20.87 -5.45 8.50
C ASN A 213 -21.57 -6.02 9.75
N ARG A 214 -22.48 -5.27 10.38
CA ARG A 214 -23.29 -5.77 11.51
C ARG A 214 -24.33 -6.80 11.06
N GLN A 215 -24.76 -6.75 9.80
CA GLN A 215 -25.71 -7.66 9.18
C GLN A 215 -25.04 -8.89 8.52
N GLY A 216 -23.76 -9.13 8.82
CA GLY A 216 -23.06 -10.35 8.41
C GLY A 216 -22.36 -10.25 7.06
N ALA A 217 -22.13 -9.04 6.52
CA ALA A 217 -21.26 -8.86 5.35
C ALA A 217 -19.89 -9.51 5.58
N TRP A 218 -19.30 -10.01 4.49
CA TRP A 218 -17.92 -10.47 4.56
C TRP A 218 -16.97 -9.33 4.93
N ASN A 219 -15.99 -9.65 5.76
CA ASN A 219 -14.99 -8.70 6.19
C ASN A 219 -13.57 -9.27 6.02
N GLY A 220 -12.57 -8.39 5.97
CA GLY A 220 -11.18 -8.75 5.74
C GLY A 220 -10.43 -7.69 4.95
N HIS A 221 -9.20 -8.04 4.57
CA HIS A 221 -8.27 -7.17 3.87
C HIS A 221 -8.83 -6.66 2.52
N ILE A 222 -8.44 -5.45 2.13
CA ILE A 222 -8.67 -4.89 0.80
C ILE A 222 -7.36 -4.30 0.28
N PRO A 223 -7.17 -4.15 -1.05
CA PRO A 223 -5.96 -3.56 -1.61
C PRO A 223 -5.92 -2.03 -1.38
N VAL A 224 -5.69 -1.59 -0.15
CA VAL A 224 -5.72 -0.16 0.25
C VAL A 224 -4.70 0.65 -0.57
N THR A 225 -3.54 0.08 -0.89
CA THR A 225 -2.54 0.77 -1.71
C THR A 225 -3.11 1.07 -3.10
N ALA A 226 -3.84 0.15 -3.74
CA ALA A 226 -4.44 0.39 -5.04
C ALA A 226 -5.46 1.54 -5.01
N VAL A 227 -6.29 1.60 -3.97
CA VAL A 227 -7.24 2.70 -3.75
C VAL A 227 -6.49 4.02 -3.56
N ASN A 228 -5.45 4.04 -2.72
CA ASN A 228 -4.65 5.24 -2.49
C ASN A 228 -3.90 5.68 -3.75
N SER A 229 -3.44 4.76 -4.59
CA SER A 229 -2.81 5.05 -5.87
C SER A 229 -3.76 5.76 -6.82
N ALA A 230 -5.00 5.29 -6.93
CA ALA A 230 -6.03 5.95 -7.76
C ALA A 230 -6.40 7.35 -7.23
N ILE A 231 -6.49 7.51 -5.90
CA ILE A 231 -6.72 8.81 -5.26
C ILE A 231 -5.58 9.79 -5.55
N LEU A 232 -4.33 9.35 -5.44
CA LEU A 232 -3.16 10.21 -5.67
C LEU A 232 -2.96 10.54 -7.16
N VAL A 233 -3.33 9.66 -8.08
CA VAL A 233 -3.39 9.97 -9.53
C VAL A 233 -4.39 11.08 -9.80
N LEU A 234 -5.60 10.99 -9.23
CA LEU A 234 -6.60 12.05 -9.35
C LEU A 234 -6.07 13.37 -8.77
N ALA A 235 -5.49 13.34 -7.56
CA ALA A 235 -4.92 14.53 -6.93
C ALA A 235 -3.77 15.14 -7.74
N ALA A 236 -2.88 14.32 -8.33
CA ALA A 236 -1.78 14.79 -9.16
C ALA A 236 -2.28 15.58 -10.37
N LEU A 237 -3.32 15.09 -11.06
CA LEU A 237 -3.94 15.80 -12.17
C LEU A 237 -4.58 17.11 -11.75
N LEU A 238 -5.30 17.13 -10.62
CA LEU A 238 -5.94 18.33 -10.08
C LEU A 238 -4.92 19.41 -9.71
N HIS A 239 -3.78 19.00 -9.14
CA HIS A 239 -2.67 19.91 -8.81
C HIS A 239 -1.70 20.18 -9.98
N GLY A 240 -1.90 19.54 -11.14
CA GLY A 240 -1.07 19.72 -12.33
C GLY A 240 0.39 19.27 -12.14
N VAL A 241 0.61 18.16 -11.42
CA VAL A 241 1.94 17.62 -11.13
C VAL A 241 2.17 16.26 -11.78
N ASP A 242 3.42 15.98 -12.14
CA ASP A 242 3.79 14.88 -13.04
C ASP A 242 4.14 13.56 -12.34
N GLN A 243 4.18 13.51 -11.02
CA GLN A 243 4.69 12.35 -10.30
C GLN A 243 3.82 11.96 -9.10
N VAL A 244 3.46 10.67 -9.03
CA VAL A 244 2.91 10.01 -7.84
C VAL A 244 3.93 9.00 -7.35
N VAL A 245 4.47 9.24 -6.15
CA VAL A 245 5.59 8.48 -5.60
C VAL A 245 5.18 7.73 -4.35
N PHE A 246 5.30 6.41 -4.40
CA PHE A 246 5.18 5.53 -3.25
C PHE A 246 6.57 5.08 -2.73
N SER A 247 6.56 4.39 -1.60
CA SER A 247 7.77 3.88 -0.94
C SER A 247 7.74 2.38 -0.73
N ASN A 248 7.03 1.65 -1.60
CA ASN A 248 7.03 0.20 -1.56
C ASN A 248 8.36 -0.35 -2.04
N GLU A 249 8.87 -1.35 -1.35
CA GLU A 249 10.15 -2.00 -1.63
C GLU A 249 9.91 -3.40 -2.27
N ARG A 250 10.97 -4.10 -2.70
CA ARG A 250 10.83 -5.35 -3.48
C ARG A 250 10.18 -6.48 -2.71
N SER A 251 10.45 -6.59 -1.41
CA SER A 251 9.99 -7.63 -0.49
C SER A 251 8.47 -7.61 -0.30
N ALA A 252 7.81 -6.49 -0.59
CA ALA A 252 6.35 -6.36 -0.66
C ALA A 252 5.74 -7.16 -1.84
N SER A 253 6.56 -7.60 -2.79
CA SER A 253 6.13 -8.49 -3.89
C SER A 253 6.03 -9.95 -3.45
N TYR A 254 6.59 -10.32 -2.30
CA TYR A 254 6.59 -11.69 -1.77
C TYR A 254 5.31 -12.00 -0.98
N GLY A 255 4.58 -13.02 -1.41
CA GLY A 255 3.46 -13.63 -0.70
C GLY A 255 3.82 -14.95 -0.02
N SER A 256 2.87 -15.51 0.72
CA SER A 256 3.05 -16.75 1.49
C SER A 256 2.39 -17.93 0.78
N ILE A 257 3.11 -19.06 0.70
CA ILE A 257 2.54 -20.36 0.36
C ILE A 257 2.20 -21.05 1.68
N ILE A 258 0.91 -21.31 1.93
CA ILE A 258 0.47 -21.86 3.21
C ILE A 258 0.20 -23.33 3.05
N ILE A 259 0.90 -24.14 3.85
CA ILE A 259 0.77 -25.60 3.86
C ILE A 259 -0.20 -25.99 4.97
N ALA A 260 -1.33 -26.58 4.58
CA ALA A 260 -2.29 -27.13 5.52
C ALA A 260 -1.74 -28.37 6.25
N PRO A 261 -2.28 -28.75 7.42
CA PRO A 261 -1.83 -29.93 8.17
C PRO A 261 -1.87 -31.26 7.40
N ASP A 262 -2.67 -31.34 6.34
CA ASP A 262 -2.79 -32.49 5.45
C ASP A 262 -1.80 -32.46 4.27
N GLY A 263 -0.89 -31.49 4.24
CA GLY A 263 0.18 -31.35 3.24
C GLY A 263 -0.22 -30.59 1.98
N ARG A 264 -1.47 -30.10 1.85
CA ARG A 264 -1.88 -29.28 0.70
C ARG A 264 -1.41 -27.84 0.85
N GLY A 265 -0.80 -27.30 -0.21
CA GLY A 265 -0.43 -25.89 -0.29
C GLY A 265 -1.53 -25.03 -0.92
N THR A 266 -1.61 -23.76 -0.50
CA THR A 266 -2.29 -22.72 -1.27
C THR A 266 -1.45 -22.31 -2.48
N ASP A 267 -2.06 -21.67 -3.47
CA ASP A 267 -1.30 -20.75 -4.34
C ASP A 267 -0.71 -19.62 -3.47
N GLU A 268 0.22 -18.83 -4.03
CA GLU A 268 0.83 -17.72 -3.31
C GLU A 268 -0.24 -16.69 -2.89
N VAL A 269 -0.38 -16.47 -1.57
CA VAL A 269 -1.28 -15.45 -1.01
C VAL A 269 -0.44 -14.26 -0.55
N ASN A 270 -0.48 -13.17 -1.32
CA ASN A 270 0.22 -11.94 -0.95
C ASN A 270 -0.74 -10.92 -0.28
N HIS A 271 -0.65 -10.78 1.05
CA HIS A 271 -1.36 -9.75 1.85
C HIS A 271 -1.16 -8.33 1.31
N GLN A 272 -0.01 -8.07 0.70
CA GLN A 272 0.40 -6.75 0.22
C GLN A 272 0.48 -6.70 -1.30
N TRP A 273 -0.29 -7.51 -2.04
CA TRP A 273 -0.15 -7.58 -3.51
C TRP A 273 -0.20 -6.20 -4.18
N SER A 274 -1.08 -5.30 -3.70
CA SER A 274 -1.18 -3.91 -4.20
C SER A 274 0.02 -3.00 -3.88
N LYS A 275 1.03 -3.51 -3.17
CA LYS A 275 2.36 -2.89 -2.99
C LYS A 275 3.44 -3.62 -3.78
N GLY A 276 3.13 -4.72 -4.45
CA GLY A 276 4.08 -5.52 -5.23
C GLY A 276 4.38 -4.93 -6.61
N TRP A 277 5.43 -5.47 -7.23
CA TRP A 277 5.88 -5.05 -8.56
C TRP A 277 4.81 -5.23 -9.65
N ALA A 278 4.09 -6.36 -9.65
CA ALA A 278 3.06 -6.65 -10.65
C ALA A 278 1.95 -5.58 -10.69
N PHE A 279 1.47 -5.14 -9.52
CA PHE A 279 0.50 -4.05 -9.43
C PHE A 279 1.10 -2.73 -9.93
N GLU A 280 2.30 -2.37 -9.45
CA GLU A 280 2.95 -1.12 -9.83
C GLU A 280 3.16 -1.01 -11.34
N GLN A 281 3.63 -2.09 -11.97
CA GLN A 281 3.79 -2.18 -13.42
C GLN A 281 2.45 -1.99 -14.14
N ALA A 282 1.46 -2.82 -13.85
CA ALA A 282 0.17 -2.80 -14.55
C ALA A 282 -0.57 -1.45 -14.37
N PHE A 283 -0.62 -0.93 -13.14
CA PHE A 283 -1.30 0.32 -12.83
C PHE A 283 -0.60 1.52 -13.45
N GLY A 284 0.72 1.65 -13.28
CA GLY A 284 1.46 2.78 -13.85
C GLY A 284 1.43 2.79 -15.37
N GLU A 285 1.48 1.62 -16.01
CA GLU A 285 1.40 1.51 -17.47
C GLU A 285 0.02 1.94 -17.96
N TYR A 286 -1.03 1.55 -17.23
CA TYR A 286 -2.38 1.99 -17.53
C TYR A 286 -2.52 3.52 -17.38
N VAL A 287 -1.96 4.11 -16.31
CA VAL A 287 -1.96 5.57 -16.09
C VAL A 287 -1.30 6.30 -17.26
N GLU A 288 -0.10 5.91 -17.66
CA GLU A 288 0.63 6.55 -18.76
C GLU A 288 -0.07 6.37 -20.12
N ARG A 289 -0.67 5.20 -20.36
CA ARG A 289 -1.35 4.91 -21.64
C ARG A 289 -2.72 5.57 -21.74
N ARG A 290 -3.50 5.56 -20.67
CA ARG A 290 -4.94 5.87 -20.69
C ARG A 290 -5.32 7.16 -19.96
N VAL A 291 -4.48 7.66 -19.05
CA VAL A 291 -4.78 8.85 -18.26
C VAL A 291 -3.98 10.06 -18.76
N ALA A 292 -2.65 10.02 -18.65
CA ALA A 292 -1.74 11.08 -19.09
C ALA A 292 -0.32 10.52 -19.30
N ALA A 293 0.29 10.76 -20.46
CA ALA A 293 1.60 10.18 -20.83
C ALA A 293 2.77 10.69 -20.00
N ASP A 294 2.63 11.89 -19.43
CA ASP A 294 3.59 12.58 -18.59
C ASP A 294 3.24 12.50 -17.10
N LEU A 295 2.35 11.58 -16.69
CA LEU A 295 2.09 11.28 -15.28
C LEU A 295 2.75 9.97 -14.85
N HIS A 296 3.84 10.08 -14.11
CA HIS A 296 4.65 8.96 -13.66
C HIS A 296 4.18 8.43 -12.30
N TYR A 297 3.76 7.16 -12.28
CA TYR A 297 3.45 6.41 -11.06
C TYR A 297 4.54 5.36 -10.79
N TYR A 298 5.18 5.42 -9.62
CA TYR A 298 6.25 4.49 -9.25
C TYR A 298 6.48 4.42 -7.73
N SER A 299 7.13 3.35 -7.27
CA SER A 299 7.67 3.28 -5.91
C SER A 299 9.17 3.56 -5.92
N LEU A 300 9.63 4.61 -5.21
CA LEU A 300 11.04 5.01 -5.22
C LEU A 300 11.96 3.94 -4.61
N LEU A 301 11.44 3.14 -3.67
CA LEU A 301 12.20 2.09 -2.97
C LEU A 301 12.07 0.71 -3.61
N ARG A 302 11.37 0.59 -4.75
CA ARG A 302 11.17 -0.70 -5.42
C ARG A 302 12.45 -1.53 -5.58
N PRO A 303 13.62 -0.95 -5.91
CA PRO A 303 14.87 -1.72 -6.00
C PRO A 303 15.35 -2.39 -4.71
N LEU A 304 14.96 -1.84 -3.54
CA LEU A 304 15.53 -2.19 -2.25
C LEU A 304 14.76 -3.34 -1.60
N SER A 305 15.43 -4.11 -0.75
CA SER A 305 14.78 -4.97 0.26
C SER A 305 14.34 -4.16 1.48
N GLU A 306 13.54 -4.75 2.36
CA GLU A 306 13.17 -4.11 3.64
C GLU A 306 14.41 -3.83 4.50
N LEU A 307 15.42 -4.72 4.51
CA LEU A 307 16.70 -4.50 5.21
C LEU A 307 17.52 -3.36 4.60
N ALA A 308 17.55 -3.26 3.28
CA ALA A 308 18.23 -2.15 2.61
C ALA A 308 17.55 -0.81 2.96
N VAL A 309 16.22 -0.78 3.01
CA VAL A 309 15.46 0.39 3.48
C VAL A 309 15.76 0.68 4.96
N ALA A 310 15.82 -0.34 5.82
CA ALA A 310 16.16 -0.20 7.23
C ALA A 310 17.56 0.42 7.43
N ARG A 311 18.55 -0.03 6.64
CA ARG A 311 19.91 0.54 6.60
C ARG A 311 19.89 2.02 6.22
N GLN A 312 19.13 2.38 5.19
CA GLN A 312 19.01 3.78 4.76
C GLN A 312 18.35 4.66 5.82
N PHE A 313 17.27 4.16 6.46
CA PHE A 313 16.59 4.87 7.54
C PHE A 313 17.51 5.11 8.75
N ALA A 314 18.35 4.13 9.10
CA ALA A 314 19.23 4.19 10.26
C ALA A 314 20.27 5.33 10.21
N ARG A 315 20.53 5.93 9.04
CA ARG A 315 21.49 7.03 8.86
C ARG A 315 21.06 8.35 9.48
N SER A 316 19.78 8.51 9.80
CA SER A 316 19.24 9.73 10.40
C SER A 316 18.47 9.42 11.66
N ASP A 317 18.61 10.26 12.69
CA ASP A 317 17.83 10.22 13.94
C ASP A 317 16.66 11.22 13.94
N ARG A 318 16.50 12.00 12.86
CA ARG A 318 15.55 13.12 12.73
C ARG A 318 14.10 12.74 13.09
N TYR A 319 13.76 11.47 12.89
CA TYR A 319 12.41 10.93 12.98
C TYR A 319 12.18 9.98 14.15
N ASP A 320 13.19 9.67 14.97
CA ASP A 320 13.12 8.68 16.06
C ASP A 320 11.92 8.90 17.01
N ALA A 321 11.60 10.17 17.27
CA ALA A 321 10.49 10.58 18.13
C ALA A 321 9.11 10.69 17.42
N HIS A 322 9.01 10.34 16.14
CA HIS A 322 7.81 10.60 15.33
C HIS A 322 7.30 9.35 14.60
N PHE A 323 8.18 8.58 13.97
CA PHE A 323 7.76 7.46 13.13
C PHE A 323 7.16 6.32 13.95
N SER A 324 6.21 5.60 13.35
CA SER A 324 5.83 4.27 13.80
C SER A 324 5.03 3.54 12.73
N SER A 325 5.36 2.27 12.55
CA SER A 325 4.64 1.35 11.68
C SER A 325 3.78 0.36 12.48
N CYS A 326 3.59 0.55 13.78
CA CYS A 326 2.86 -0.40 14.64
C CYS A 326 1.40 -0.60 14.14
N ASN A 327 1.03 -1.85 13.83
CA ASN A 327 -0.28 -2.20 13.28
C ASN A 327 -1.46 -1.69 14.12
N ARG A 328 -1.32 -1.75 15.45
CA ARG A 328 -2.36 -1.32 16.40
C ARG A 328 -2.70 0.17 16.31
N ASN A 329 -1.82 1.01 15.76
CA ASN A 329 -2.11 2.44 15.57
C ASN A 329 -3.15 2.70 14.47
N PHE A 330 -3.35 1.74 13.57
CA PHE A 330 -4.13 1.92 12.34
C PHE A 330 -5.46 1.13 12.36
N HIS A 331 -5.80 0.50 13.48
CA HIS A 331 -7.12 -0.09 13.65
C HIS A 331 -8.21 1.00 13.64
N ILE A 332 -9.26 0.76 12.84
CA ILE A 332 -10.41 1.68 12.73
C ILE A 332 -11.25 1.64 14.02
N LEU A 333 -11.37 0.45 14.64
CA LEU A 333 -12.09 0.21 15.89
C LEU A 333 -11.13 -0.43 16.91
N GLY A 334 -11.22 -0.03 18.19
CA GLY A 334 -10.44 -0.59 19.30
C GLY A 334 -9.48 0.38 19.95
N GLU A 335 -8.83 -0.06 21.04
CA GLU A 335 -7.86 0.75 21.79
C GLU A 335 -6.57 0.93 21.01
N ARG A 336 -6.09 2.19 20.97
CA ARG A 336 -4.78 2.54 20.43
C ARG A 336 -3.75 2.48 21.55
N PRO A 337 -2.50 2.06 21.27
CA PRO A 337 -1.48 1.98 22.29
C PRO A 337 -1.16 3.37 22.85
N ALA A 338 -0.88 3.44 24.16
CA ALA A 338 -0.48 4.68 24.84
C ALA A 338 0.86 5.22 24.30
N ASN A 339 1.74 4.31 23.88
CA ASN A 339 3.00 4.60 23.18
C ASN A 339 2.86 4.31 21.68
N ARG A 340 3.67 4.98 20.85
CA ARG A 340 3.67 4.75 19.38
C ARG A 340 3.99 3.29 19.00
N TRP A 341 4.66 2.54 19.86
CA TRP A 341 5.02 1.14 19.66
C TRP A 341 4.38 0.28 20.74
N CYS A 342 3.61 -0.75 20.34
CA CYS A 342 3.05 -1.70 21.30
C CYS A 342 4.07 -2.76 21.74
N GLY A 343 5.14 -2.95 20.97
CA GLY A 343 6.21 -3.90 21.27
C GLY A 343 5.86 -5.38 21.09
N VAL A 344 4.61 -5.73 20.75
CA VAL A 344 4.15 -7.13 20.73
C VAL A 344 3.54 -7.59 19.40
N CYS A 345 3.29 -6.68 18.46
CA CYS A 345 2.75 -7.04 17.14
C CYS A 345 3.87 -7.44 16.16
N PRO A 346 3.58 -8.26 15.13
CA PRO A 346 4.58 -8.69 14.15
C PRO A 346 5.36 -7.54 13.51
N LYS A 347 4.70 -6.40 13.26
CA LYS A 347 5.37 -5.22 12.70
C LYS A 347 6.32 -4.53 13.69
N CYS A 348 6.06 -4.60 15.01
CA CYS A 348 7.03 -4.15 16.01
C CYS A 348 8.27 -5.06 16.04
N HIS A 349 8.07 -6.37 16.06
CA HIS A 349 9.17 -7.36 16.03
C HIS A 349 10.03 -7.17 14.79
N PHE A 350 9.40 -7.08 13.62
CA PHE A 350 10.10 -6.96 12.35
C PHE A 350 10.88 -5.65 12.25
N VAL A 351 10.26 -4.51 12.57
CA VAL A 351 10.98 -3.22 12.50
C VAL A 351 12.13 -3.18 13.51
N PHE A 352 11.96 -3.75 14.71
CA PHE A 352 13.07 -3.84 15.67
C PHE A 352 14.22 -4.67 15.11
N LEU A 353 13.93 -5.87 14.59
CA LEU A 353 14.94 -6.77 14.02
C LEU A 353 15.61 -6.18 12.78
N ALA A 354 14.86 -5.56 11.87
CA ALA A 354 15.40 -4.97 10.65
C ALA A 354 16.33 -3.77 10.93
N LEU A 355 16.07 -3.01 12.01
CA LEU A 355 16.89 -1.86 12.39
C LEU A 355 18.11 -2.24 13.25
N ALA A 356 18.05 -3.32 14.03
CA ALA A 356 19.10 -3.74 14.96
C ALA A 356 20.50 -3.91 14.33
N PRO A 357 20.65 -4.43 13.10
CA PRO A 357 21.92 -4.46 12.39
C PRO A 357 22.55 -3.09 12.12
N PHE A 358 21.74 -2.04 12.00
CA PHE A 358 22.18 -0.75 11.48
C PHE A 358 22.11 0.38 12.50
N MET A 359 21.57 0.13 13.69
CA MET A 359 21.43 1.11 14.77
C MET A 359 22.21 0.69 16.01
N PRO A 360 22.84 1.65 16.74
CA PRO A 360 23.32 1.40 18.09
C PRO A 360 22.18 0.91 18.99
N LYS A 361 22.42 -0.16 19.76
CA LYS A 361 21.42 -0.76 20.68
C LYS A 361 20.73 0.26 21.59
N PRO A 362 21.42 1.22 22.25
CA PRO A 362 20.75 2.21 23.10
C PRO A 362 19.74 3.09 22.35
N ARG A 363 20.04 3.47 21.11
CA ARG A 363 19.14 4.25 20.27
C ARG A 363 17.88 3.46 19.92
N LEU A 364 18.05 2.22 19.45
CA LEU A 364 16.92 1.37 19.07
C LEU A 364 16.02 1.04 20.26
N VAL A 365 16.60 0.67 21.40
CA VAL A 365 15.86 0.45 22.65
C VAL A 365 15.13 1.72 23.08
N GLY A 366 15.76 2.90 22.95
CA GLY A 366 15.13 4.19 23.25
C GLY A 366 13.90 4.49 22.38
N ILE A 367 13.93 4.15 21.08
CA ILE A 367 12.78 4.34 20.16
C ILE A 367 11.57 3.50 20.59
N PHE A 368 11.80 2.24 20.98
CA PHE A 368 10.74 1.30 21.35
C PHE A 368 10.36 1.35 22.84
N GLY A 369 11.23 1.93 23.68
CA GLY A 369 11.09 1.98 25.14
C GLY A 369 11.48 0.68 25.86
N ARG A 370 11.85 -0.38 25.14
CA ARG A 370 12.30 -1.67 25.68
C ARG A 370 13.11 -2.48 24.66
N ASN A 371 13.89 -3.45 25.12
CA ASN A 371 14.59 -4.39 24.26
C ASN A 371 13.68 -5.57 23.90
N LEU A 372 13.24 -5.68 22.65
CA LEU A 372 12.36 -6.76 22.22
C LEU A 372 13.11 -8.10 22.04
N LEU A 373 14.42 -8.06 21.83
CA LEU A 373 15.24 -9.26 21.65
C LEU A 373 15.63 -9.92 22.98
N ASP A 374 15.36 -9.26 24.11
CA ASP A 374 15.70 -9.72 25.45
C ASP A 374 14.43 -9.89 26.32
N ASP A 375 13.39 -10.46 25.71
CA ASP A 375 12.08 -10.69 26.32
C ASP A 375 11.54 -12.05 25.83
N GLU A 376 11.37 -12.99 26.77
CA GLU A 376 10.93 -14.37 26.49
C GLU A 376 9.55 -14.43 25.83
N ASP A 377 8.65 -13.51 26.18
CA ASP A 377 7.30 -13.44 25.60
C ASP A 377 7.31 -13.11 24.10
N GLN A 378 8.45 -12.62 23.56
CA GLN A 378 8.58 -12.26 22.16
C GLN A 378 9.09 -13.41 21.29
N ILE A 379 9.52 -14.55 21.87
CA ILE A 379 10.12 -15.68 21.12
C ILE A 379 9.23 -16.15 19.98
N ALA A 380 7.96 -16.43 20.25
CA ALA A 380 7.04 -16.94 19.24
C ALA A 380 6.85 -15.95 18.07
N GLY A 381 6.87 -14.65 18.37
CA GLY A 381 6.79 -13.60 17.34
C GLY A 381 8.00 -13.59 16.41
N TYR A 382 9.21 -13.79 16.96
CA TYR A 382 10.42 -13.88 16.15
C TYR A 382 10.52 -15.21 15.38
N ASP A 383 10.08 -16.33 15.96
CA ASP A 383 10.05 -17.62 15.26
C ASP A 383 9.15 -17.55 14.00
N ALA A 384 8.01 -16.87 14.08
CA ALA A 384 7.13 -16.63 12.93
C ALA A 384 7.80 -15.75 11.85
N LEU A 385 8.54 -14.70 12.25
CA LEU A 385 9.30 -13.87 11.30
C LEU A 385 10.46 -14.62 10.62
N LEU A 386 11.01 -15.63 11.28
CA LEU A 386 12.06 -16.49 10.75
C LEU A 386 11.50 -17.65 9.91
N GLU A 387 10.16 -17.79 9.83
CA GLU A 387 9.46 -18.94 9.23
C GLU A 387 9.91 -20.27 9.84
N TYR A 388 10.22 -20.25 11.14
CA TYR A 388 10.68 -21.43 11.86
C TYR A 388 9.48 -22.19 12.44
N ARG A 389 9.08 -23.27 11.76
CA ARG A 389 7.91 -24.11 12.10
C ARG A 389 6.57 -23.35 12.07
N ASP A 390 6.56 -22.18 11.44
CA ASP A 390 5.40 -21.33 11.23
C ASP A 390 5.55 -20.62 9.88
N HIS A 391 4.50 -19.93 9.45
CA HIS A 391 4.47 -19.13 8.24
C HIS A 391 4.60 -17.64 8.56
N LYS A 392 5.07 -16.87 7.57
CA LYS A 392 5.11 -15.42 7.65
C LYS A 392 3.73 -14.87 8.04
N PRO A 393 3.64 -13.99 9.06
CA PRO A 393 2.38 -13.37 9.44
C PRO A 393 1.74 -12.62 8.27
N PHE A 394 0.40 -12.65 8.19
CA PHE A 394 -0.43 -11.81 7.32
C PHE A 394 -0.40 -10.34 7.74
N GLU A 395 0.79 -9.76 7.68
CA GLU A 395 1.11 -8.42 8.14
C GLU A 395 2.16 -7.80 7.23
N CYS A 396 2.33 -6.49 7.32
CA CYS A 396 3.27 -5.77 6.47
C CYS A 396 4.74 -5.97 6.89
N VAL A 397 5.26 -7.19 6.96
CA VAL A 397 6.64 -7.51 7.39
C VAL A 397 7.49 -8.03 6.22
N GLY A 398 8.82 -7.97 6.36
CA GLY A 398 9.77 -8.46 5.34
C GLY A 398 9.79 -9.97 5.21
N GLU A 399 10.72 -10.49 4.40
CA GLU A 399 10.82 -11.92 4.10
C GLU A 399 11.53 -12.70 5.23
N GLY A 400 11.24 -14.00 5.35
CA GLY A 400 11.91 -14.83 6.36
C GLY A 400 13.43 -14.87 6.18
N ARG A 401 13.93 -14.84 4.94
CA ARG A 401 15.38 -14.77 4.65
C ARG A 401 16.03 -13.51 5.21
N GLU A 402 15.32 -12.38 5.18
CA GLU A 402 15.81 -11.12 5.74
C GLU A 402 15.89 -11.20 7.27
N SER A 403 14.84 -11.74 7.92
CA SER A 403 14.84 -11.95 9.36
C SER A 403 15.96 -12.91 9.80
N ARG A 404 16.19 -14.00 9.05
CA ARG A 404 17.25 -14.98 9.32
C ARG A 404 18.64 -14.37 9.16
N ALA A 405 18.89 -13.62 8.09
CA ALA A 405 20.16 -12.92 7.87
C ALA A 405 20.41 -11.85 8.95
N ALA A 406 19.38 -11.10 9.35
CA ALA A 406 19.49 -10.14 10.45
C ALA A 406 19.85 -10.83 11.76
N MET A 407 19.12 -11.88 12.17
CA MET A 407 19.43 -12.65 13.39
C MET A 407 20.84 -13.26 13.36
N ALA A 408 21.26 -13.81 12.22
CA ALA A 408 22.60 -14.37 12.05
C ALA A 408 23.70 -13.32 12.27
N LEU A 409 23.52 -12.10 11.72
CA LEU A 409 24.43 -11.00 11.98
C LEU A 409 24.44 -10.59 13.46
N LEU A 410 23.26 -10.46 14.09
CA LEU A 410 23.17 -10.10 15.52
C LEU A 410 23.86 -11.13 16.43
N ALA A 411 23.80 -12.43 16.09
CA ALA A 411 24.48 -13.49 16.84
C ALA A 411 26.02 -13.34 16.87
N THR A 412 26.61 -12.59 15.93
CA THR A 412 28.05 -12.30 15.91
C THR A 412 28.44 -11.02 16.64
N ARG A 413 27.46 -10.18 17.02
CA ARG A 413 27.72 -8.84 17.58
C ARG A 413 27.70 -8.87 19.10
N ALA A 414 28.76 -8.35 19.74
CA ALA A 414 28.94 -8.43 21.18
C ALA A 414 27.78 -7.79 21.98
N GLU A 415 27.20 -6.72 21.45
CA GLU A 415 26.10 -5.98 22.06
C GLU A 415 24.73 -6.67 21.96
N TRP A 416 24.57 -7.67 21.06
CA TRP A 416 23.30 -8.35 20.78
C TRP A 416 23.32 -9.85 21.09
N ARG A 417 24.47 -10.53 20.95
CA ARG A 417 24.59 -11.99 21.05
C ARG A 417 24.14 -12.61 22.39
N GLY A 418 24.08 -11.81 23.45
CA GLY A 418 23.65 -12.22 24.78
C GLY A 418 22.19 -11.90 25.09
N ASP A 419 21.44 -11.29 24.16
CA ASP A 419 20.01 -11.10 24.32
C ASP A 419 19.29 -12.43 24.12
N LEU A 420 18.30 -12.70 24.98
CA LEU A 420 17.65 -14.00 25.13
C LEU A 420 17.19 -14.64 23.80
N VAL A 421 16.55 -13.87 22.92
CA VAL A 421 16.06 -14.35 21.62
C VAL A 421 17.21 -14.66 20.65
N VAL A 422 18.27 -13.85 20.67
CA VAL A 422 19.44 -14.02 19.79
C VAL A 422 20.28 -15.23 20.22
N GLU A 423 20.50 -15.40 21.52
CA GLU A 423 21.18 -16.57 22.08
C GLU A 423 20.42 -17.86 21.74
N ARG A 424 19.09 -17.86 21.92
CA ARG A 424 18.25 -19.00 21.53
C ARG A 424 18.36 -19.29 20.04
N PHE A 425 18.23 -18.28 19.18
CA PHE A 425 18.38 -18.44 17.74
C PHE A 425 19.72 -19.11 17.39
N ALA A 426 20.83 -18.63 17.97
CA ALA A 426 22.16 -19.17 17.71
C ALA A 426 22.31 -20.64 18.16
N ARG A 427 21.66 -21.03 19.27
CA ARG A 427 21.69 -22.38 19.83
C ARG A 427 20.78 -23.36 19.08
N GLU A 428 19.56 -22.94 18.76
CA GLU A 428 18.49 -23.85 18.33
C GLU A 428 18.24 -23.79 16.83
N ILE A 429 18.24 -22.60 16.22
CA ILE A 429 17.78 -22.40 14.84
C ILE A 429 18.96 -22.34 13.87
N LEU A 430 19.98 -21.54 14.19
CA LEU A 430 21.15 -21.32 13.35
C LEU A 430 21.85 -22.62 12.88
N PRO A 431 21.99 -23.69 13.70
CA PRO A 431 22.60 -24.95 13.25
C PRO A 431 21.79 -25.70 12.18
N GLN A 432 20.51 -25.36 11.99
CA GLN A 432 19.62 -26.00 11.02
C GLN A 432 19.55 -25.25 9.67
N LEU A 433 20.18 -24.08 9.58
CA LEU A 433 20.12 -23.22 8.40
C LEU A 433 21.38 -23.39 7.55
N ASP A 434 21.24 -23.21 6.23
CA ASP A 434 22.39 -23.06 5.35
C ASP A 434 23.08 -21.72 5.61
N ARG A 435 24.37 -21.75 5.95
CA ARG A 435 25.13 -20.55 6.28
C ARG A 435 25.37 -19.65 5.08
N ASP A 436 25.42 -20.22 3.88
CA ASP A 436 25.66 -19.45 2.66
C ASP A 436 24.45 -18.57 2.31
N GLU A 437 23.26 -18.93 2.79
CA GLU A 437 22.02 -18.15 2.61
C GLU A 437 21.83 -17.04 3.66
N LEU A 438 22.70 -16.93 4.67
CA LEU A 438 22.56 -15.98 5.78
C LEU A 438 23.34 -14.68 5.60
N ALA A 439 24.07 -14.53 4.48
CA ALA A 439 24.81 -13.31 4.19
C ALA A 439 23.86 -12.12 4.03
N ILE A 440 24.12 -11.02 4.75
CA ILE A 440 23.29 -9.82 4.66
C ILE A 440 23.59 -9.00 3.40
N ASP A 441 24.84 -9.00 2.92
CA ASP A 441 25.28 -8.11 1.83
C ASP A 441 24.47 -8.27 0.53
N PRO A 442 24.15 -9.49 0.05
CA PRO A 442 23.30 -9.65 -1.14
C PRO A 442 21.89 -9.07 -0.97
N LEU A 443 21.36 -9.07 0.26
CA LEU A 443 20.05 -8.47 0.56
C LEU A 443 20.09 -6.94 0.51
N LEU A 444 21.28 -6.33 0.59
CA LEU A 444 21.45 -4.88 0.57
C LEU A 444 21.67 -4.30 -0.83
N VAL A 445 21.92 -5.15 -1.83
CA VAL A 445 22.13 -4.73 -3.21
C VAL A 445 20.79 -4.35 -3.86
N PRO A 446 20.65 -3.16 -4.46
CA PRO A 446 19.46 -2.78 -5.22
C PRO A 446 19.24 -3.65 -6.45
N ASP A 447 17.97 -3.91 -6.78
CA ASP A 447 17.55 -4.63 -7.98
C ASP A 447 17.20 -3.67 -9.15
N ASP A 448 17.02 -4.22 -10.35
CA ASP A 448 16.78 -3.47 -11.58
C ASP A 448 15.30 -3.32 -11.93
N GLY A 449 14.41 -4.17 -11.41
CA GLY A 449 12.98 -4.10 -11.70
C GLY A 449 12.29 -2.90 -11.02
N HIS A 450 12.09 -1.79 -11.74
CA HIS A 450 11.39 -0.60 -11.22
C HIS A 450 10.78 0.30 -12.31
N ARG A 451 9.90 1.23 -11.89
CA ARG A 451 9.33 2.29 -12.75
C ARG A 451 9.92 3.68 -12.53
N ILE A 452 10.95 3.81 -11.70
CA ILE A 452 11.57 5.11 -11.39
C ILE A 452 12.01 5.79 -12.70
N PRO A 453 11.62 7.07 -12.95
CA PRO A 453 11.97 7.78 -14.17
C PRO A 453 13.49 7.77 -14.42
N PRO A 454 13.97 7.57 -15.67
CA PRO A 454 15.40 7.42 -15.94
C PRO A 454 16.28 8.55 -15.39
N ALA A 455 15.83 9.81 -15.56
CA ALA A 455 16.54 10.98 -15.05
C ALA A 455 16.69 11.00 -13.51
N LEU A 456 15.76 10.36 -12.79
CA LEU A 456 15.83 10.21 -11.34
C LEU A 456 16.65 8.98 -10.94
N ARG A 457 16.53 7.86 -11.65
CA ARG A 457 17.25 6.60 -11.36
C ARG A 457 18.77 6.79 -11.38
N GLU A 458 19.30 7.50 -12.38
CA GLU A 458 20.75 7.76 -12.48
C GLU A 458 21.29 8.44 -11.21
N ARG A 459 20.56 9.43 -10.71
CA ARG A 459 20.95 10.22 -9.53
C ARG A 459 20.69 9.47 -8.22
N LEU A 460 19.67 8.62 -8.19
CA LEU A 460 19.29 7.81 -7.02
C LEU A 460 20.23 6.62 -6.79
N GLY A 461 20.74 6.00 -7.86
CA GLY A 461 21.59 4.81 -7.79
C GLY A 461 22.83 4.99 -6.92
N ALA A 462 23.51 6.13 -7.03
CA ALA A 462 24.65 6.49 -6.19
C ALA A 462 24.27 6.51 -4.70
N ARG A 463 23.12 7.10 -4.36
CA ARG A 463 22.67 7.29 -2.98
C ARG A 463 22.21 6.01 -2.28
N LEU A 464 21.64 5.09 -3.02
CA LEU A 464 21.09 3.84 -2.48
C LEU A 464 22.15 2.73 -2.32
N SER A 465 23.22 2.81 -3.11
CA SER A 465 24.34 1.85 -3.09
C SER A 465 25.31 2.11 -1.94
N ASP A 466 25.61 3.38 -1.67
CA ASP A 466 26.31 3.83 -0.46
C ASP A 466 25.48 3.55 0.78
#